data_AF-A0A6G3XJL3-F1
#
_entry.id   AF-A0A6G3XJL3-F1
#
_cell.length_a   1.000
_cell.length_b   1.000
_cell.length_c   1.000
_cell.angle_alpha   90.00
_cell.angle_beta   90.00
_cell.angle_gamma   90.00
#
_symmetry.space_group_name_H-M   'P 1'
#
loop_
_entity.id
_entity.type
_entity.pdbx_description
1 polymer ?
#
loop_
_entity_poly.entity_id
_entity_poly.type
_entity_poly.pdbx_seq_one_letter_code
_entity_poly.pdbx_strand_id
1 'polypeptide(L)'
;EAPAPYDDEQVTRAAYATPGASLDDFPGLLDHLARVHPSRYGALTDDIGAVCLTGVTAVPDQSTALRLVVLADRLYDREVPVLASGLPFDRLFSDEMLNGGYRKKYFRAISRLTALARDAKGLVAQ
;
A
#
# COMPACT_ATOMS: atom_id res chain seq x y z
N GLU A 1 8.05 -10.17 10.78
CA GLU A 1 7.71 -8.82 11.26
C GLU A 1 7.68 -7.84 10.10
N ALA A 2 6.71 -6.93 10.07
CA ALA A 2 6.63 -5.87 9.06
C ALA A 2 7.80 -4.88 9.27
N PRO A 3 8.44 -4.38 8.20
CA PRO A 3 9.47 -3.36 8.36
C PRO A 3 8.85 -2.12 9.02
N ALA A 4 9.63 -1.44 9.85
CA ALA A 4 9.23 -0.14 10.37
C ALA A 4 8.99 0.82 9.19
N PRO A 5 7.91 1.62 9.24
CA PRO A 5 7.65 2.63 8.23
C PRO A 5 8.74 3.70 8.26
N TYR A 6 8.94 4.34 7.12
CA TYR A 6 9.87 5.45 6.96
C TYR A 6 9.22 6.76 7.46
N ASP A 7 9.98 7.84 7.54
CA ASP A 7 9.40 9.18 7.69
C ASP A 7 8.89 9.73 6.35
N ASP A 8 8.01 10.74 6.40
CA ASP A 8 7.39 11.33 5.20
C ASP A 8 8.43 11.93 4.25
N GLU A 9 9.54 12.48 4.77
CA GLU A 9 10.59 13.11 3.97
C GLU A 9 11.37 12.07 3.17
N GLN A 10 11.72 10.94 3.79
CA GLN A 10 12.37 9.80 3.14
C GLN A 10 11.50 9.23 2.02
N VAL A 11 10.19 9.05 2.29
CA VAL A 11 9.24 8.55 1.29
C VAL A 11 9.14 9.52 0.11
N THR A 12 8.99 10.81 0.41
CA THR A 12 8.89 11.87 -0.60
C THR A 12 10.15 11.94 -1.46
N ARG A 13 11.34 11.92 -0.84
CA ARG A 13 12.62 11.94 -1.56
C ARG A 13 12.78 10.73 -2.47
N ALA A 14 12.49 9.53 -1.97
CA ALA A 14 12.60 8.31 -2.77
C ALA A 14 11.65 8.34 -3.98
N ALA A 15 10.44 8.87 -3.81
CA ALA A 15 9.48 9.02 -4.91
C ALA A 15 10.03 9.92 -6.02
N TYR A 16 10.58 11.09 -5.67
CA TYR A 16 11.17 12.00 -6.67
C TYR A 16 12.47 11.47 -7.31
N ALA A 17 13.22 10.63 -6.60
CA ALA A 17 14.45 10.02 -7.11
C ALA A 17 14.19 8.78 -8.00
N THR A 18 12.99 8.21 -7.95
CA THR A 18 12.65 6.95 -8.64
C THR A 18 11.83 7.23 -9.90
N PRO A 19 12.36 6.94 -11.10
CA PRO A 19 11.60 7.09 -12.34
C PRO A 19 10.33 6.23 -12.33
N GLY A 20 9.18 6.85 -12.67
CA GLY A 20 7.89 6.16 -12.70
C GLY A 20 7.28 5.86 -11.33
N ALA A 21 7.81 6.43 -10.25
CA ALA A 21 7.19 6.31 -8.93
C ALA A 21 5.94 7.19 -8.81
N SER A 22 4.92 6.68 -8.12
CA SER A 22 3.80 7.48 -7.61
C SER A 22 4.12 8.00 -6.21
N LEU A 23 3.60 9.19 -5.88
CA LEU A 23 3.60 9.74 -4.53
C LEU A 23 2.18 10.14 -4.17
N ASP A 24 1.56 9.40 -3.26
CA ASP A 24 0.16 9.58 -2.87
C ASP A 24 0.03 9.64 -1.35
N ASP A 25 -0.84 10.50 -0.83
CA ASP A 25 -1.25 10.43 0.57
C ASP A 25 -2.24 9.27 0.76
N PHE A 26 -2.12 8.54 1.87
CA PHE A 26 -2.91 7.34 2.09
C PHE A 26 -4.42 7.60 2.19
N PRO A 27 -4.91 8.63 2.92
CA PRO A 27 -6.34 8.94 2.93
C PRO A 27 -6.90 9.26 1.53
N GLY A 28 -6.19 10.06 0.74
CA GLY A 28 -6.55 10.40 -0.64
C GLY A 28 -6.60 9.17 -1.56
N LEU A 29 -5.66 8.24 -1.41
CA LEU A 29 -5.69 6.95 -2.11
C LEU A 29 -6.95 6.14 -1.74
N LEU A 30 -7.26 5.99 -0.45
CA LEU A 30 -8.44 5.25 -0.02
C LEU A 30 -9.73 5.85 -0.58
N ASP A 31 -9.85 7.17 -0.55
CA ASP A 31 -10.94 7.93 -1.15
C ASP A 31 -11.06 7.70 -2.66
N HIS A 32 -9.93 7.67 -3.36
CA HIS A 32 -9.90 7.38 -4.79
C HIS A 32 -10.38 5.95 -5.09
N LEU A 33 -9.87 4.97 -4.35
CA LEU A 33 -10.30 3.58 -4.48
C LEU A 33 -11.80 3.43 -4.24
N ALA A 34 -12.37 4.12 -3.25
CA ALA A 34 -13.81 4.07 -2.98
C ALA A 34 -14.67 4.46 -4.20
N ARG A 35 -14.17 5.39 -5.03
CA ARG A 35 -14.86 5.92 -6.23
C ARG A 35 -14.60 5.13 -7.51
N VAL A 36 -13.52 4.35 -7.59
CA VAL A 36 -13.13 3.63 -8.82
C VAL A 36 -13.52 2.16 -8.74
N HIS A 37 -14.07 1.64 -9.84
CA HIS A 37 -14.42 0.22 -9.92
C HIS A 37 -13.16 -0.67 -9.91
N PRO A 38 -13.09 -1.73 -9.08
CA PRO A 38 -11.88 -2.55 -8.92
C PRO A 38 -11.31 -3.18 -10.20
N SER A 39 -12.12 -3.36 -11.24
CA SER A 39 -11.64 -3.84 -12.55
C SER A 39 -10.63 -2.89 -13.21
N ARG A 40 -10.62 -1.61 -12.82
CA ARG A 40 -9.68 -0.60 -13.34
C ARG A 40 -8.37 -0.55 -12.58
N TYR A 41 -8.23 -1.24 -11.45
CA TYR A 41 -7.02 -1.15 -10.63
C TYR A 41 -5.79 -1.73 -11.33
N GLY A 42 -5.96 -2.71 -12.23
CA GLY A 42 -4.86 -3.18 -13.07
C GLY A 42 -4.25 -2.04 -13.88
N ALA A 43 -5.10 -1.28 -14.58
CA ALA A 43 -4.69 -0.11 -15.37
C ALA A 43 -4.13 1.04 -14.50
N LEU A 44 -4.60 1.20 -13.26
CA LEU A 44 -4.03 2.19 -12.33
C LEU A 44 -2.58 1.86 -11.95
N THR A 45 -2.23 0.57 -11.92
CA THR A 45 -0.89 0.09 -11.57
C THR A 45 -0.01 -0.17 -12.78
N ASP A 46 -0.50 0.08 -13.99
CA ASP A 46 0.30 -0.08 -15.21
C ASP A 46 1.35 1.04 -15.28
N ASP A 47 2.56 0.68 -15.71
CA ASP A 47 3.73 1.55 -15.84
C ASP A 47 4.20 2.25 -14.53
N ILE A 48 3.68 1.83 -13.37
CA ILE A 48 4.15 2.31 -12.06
C ILE A 48 5.42 1.55 -11.66
N GLY A 49 6.53 2.27 -11.53
CA GLY A 49 7.84 1.74 -11.13
C GLY A 49 8.00 1.55 -9.63
N ALA A 50 7.29 2.35 -8.82
CA ALA A 50 7.20 2.21 -7.37
C ALA A 50 5.98 2.98 -6.83
N VAL A 51 5.43 2.57 -5.70
CA VAL A 51 4.37 3.32 -5.00
C VAL A 51 4.92 3.87 -3.71
N CYS A 52 4.83 5.19 -3.51
CA CYS A 52 5.25 5.87 -2.28
C CYS A 52 4.02 6.45 -1.58
N LEU A 53 3.71 5.95 -0.38
CA LEU A 53 2.53 6.31 0.40
C LEU A 53 2.92 7.11 1.64
N THR A 54 2.37 8.31 1.79
CA THR A 54 2.57 9.12 3.00
C THR A 54 1.38 9.01 3.95
N GLY A 55 1.66 9.10 5.25
CA GLY A 55 0.62 9.19 6.28
C GLY A 55 -0.29 7.97 6.34
N VAL A 56 0.25 6.76 6.24
CA VAL A 56 -0.55 5.52 6.35
C VAL A 56 -1.23 5.46 7.72
N THR A 57 -2.53 5.23 7.71
CA THR A 57 -3.37 5.04 8.89
C THR A 57 -4.18 3.75 8.79
N ALA A 58 -4.88 3.38 9.86
CA ALA A 58 -5.83 2.28 9.80
C ALA A 58 -6.96 2.61 8.80
N VAL A 59 -7.42 1.60 8.06
CA VAL A 59 -8.48 1.73 7.07
C VAL A 59 -9.82 1.92 7.79
N PRO A 60 -10.68 2.88 7.36
CA PRO A 60 -11.83 3.29 8.16
C PRO A 60 -12.99 2.28 8.15
N ASP A 61 -13.13 1.47 7.09
CA ASP A 61 -14.25 0.57 6.93
C ASP A 61 -13.92 -0.66 6.07
N GLN A 62 -14.79 -1.67 6.16
CA GLN A 62 -14.60 -2.97 5.50
C GLN A 62 -14.60 -2.87 3.96
N SER A 63 -15.40 -1.97 3.39
CA SER A 63 -15.54 -1.78 1.94
C SER A 63 -14.26 -1.23 1.34
N THR A 64 -13.69 -0.22 1.99
CA THR A 64 -12.40 0.37 1.65
C THR A 64 -11.26 -0.62 1.85
N ALA A 65 -11.30 -1.40 2.95
CA ALA A 65 -10.31 -2.45 3.23
C ALA A 65 -10.27 -3.51 2.13
N LEU A 66 -11.42 -3.97 1.64
CA LEU A 66 -11.47 -4.94 0.54
C LEU A 66 -10.97 -4.36 -0.78
N ARG A 67 -11.15 -3.07 -1.03
CA ARG A 67 -10.57 -2.41 -2.21
C ARG A 67 -9.05 -2.31 -2.10
N LEU A 68 -8.53 -1.94 -0.94
CA LEU A 68 -7.09 -1.92 -0.68
C LEU A 68 -6.47 -3.32 -0.87
N VAL A 69 -7.16 -4.39 -0.44
CA VAL A 69 -6.73 -5.78 -0.72
C VAL A 69 -6.56 -6.01 -2.23
N VAL A 70 -7.52 -5.58 -3.05
CA VAL A 70 -7.43 -5.76 -4.52
C VAL A 70 -6.25 -4.97 -5.09
N LEU A 71 -6.02 -3.73 -4.62
CA LEU A 71 -4.85 -2.95 -5.04
C LEU A 71 -3.55 -3.66 -4.66
N ALA A 72 -3.42 -4.12 -3.41
CA ALA A 72 -2.24 -4.84 -2.92
C ALA A 72 -1.98 -6.12 -3.73
N ASP A 73 -3.03 -6.82 -4.15
CA ASP A 73 -2.89 -7.97 -5.05
C ASP A 73 -2.30 -7.56 -6.40
N ARG A 74 -2.75 -6.44 -6.99
CA ARG A 74 -2.28 -5.97 -8.31
C ARG A 74 -0.85 -5.48 -8.29
N LEU A 75 -0.46 -4.77 -7.24
CA LEU A 75 0.93 -4.35 -7.01
C LEU A 75 1.82 -5.56 -6.84
N TYR A 76 1.38 -6.57 -6.09
CA TYR A 76 2.14 -7.80 -5.88
C TYR A 76 2.29 -8.64 -7.16
N ASP A 77 1.21 -8.78 -7.93
CA ASP A 77 1.23 -9.51 -9.21
C ASP A 77 2.20 -8.87 -10.23
N ARG A 78 2.50 -7.57 -10.08
CA ARG A 78 3.43 -6.79 -10.92
C ARG A 78 4.79 -6.55 -10.26
N GLU A 79 5.00 -7.07 -9.05
CA GLU A 79 6.23 -6.87 -8.26
C GLU A 79 6.57 -5.38 -8.05
N VAL A 80 5.56 -4.50 -7.94
CA VAL A 80 5.75 -3.06 -7.75
C VAL A 80 6.14 -2.77 -6.30
N PRO A 81 7.35 -2.24 -6.04
CA PRO A 81 7.80 -1.92 -4.69
C PRO A 81 6.89 -0.88 -4.03
N VAL A 82 6.64 -1.03 -2.72
CA VAL A 82 5.79 -0.12 -1.96
C VAL A 82 6.57 0.47 -0.80
N LEU A 83 6.77 1.78 -0.82
CA LEU A 83 7.38 2.54 0.26
C LEU A 83 6.29 3.28 1.03
N ALA A 84 6.36 3.30 2.36
CA ALA A 84 5.34 3.94 3.17
C ALA A 84 5.86 4.58 4.45
N SER A 85 5.20 5.65 4.87
CA SER A 85 5.35 6.29 6.18
C SER A 85 4.06 6.18 7.01
N GLY A 86 4.13 6.49 8.31
CA GLY A 86 2.98 6.44 9.22
C GLY A 86 2.88 5.12 9.98
N LEU A 87 1.78 4.39 9.82
CA LEU A 87 1.59 3.08 10.47
C LEU A 87 2.24 1.94 9.68
N PRO A 88 2.77 0.92 10.37
CA PRO A 88 3.21 -0.30 9.73
C PRO A 88 2.02 -1.07 9.12
N PHE A 89 2.27 -1.83 8.05
CA PHE A 89 1.21 -2.47 7.29
C PHE A 89 0.41 -3.55 8.06
N ASP A 90 0.99 -4.12 9.12
CA ASP A 90 0.29 -5.05 10.01
C ASP A 90 -0.77 -4.37 10.90
N ARG A 91 -0.80 -3.03 10.95
CA ARG A 91 -1.80 -2.22 11.65
C ARG A 91 -2.81 -1.54 10.72
N LEU A 92 -2.84 -1.91 9.43
CA LEU A 92 -3.80 -1.37 8.46
C LEU A 92 -5.25 -1.75 8.77
N PHE A 93 -5.47 -2.98 9.22
CA PHE A 93 -6.80 -3.52 9.46
C PHE A 93 -7.06 -3.61 10.95
N SER A 94 -8.26 -3.21 11.39
CA SER A 94 -8.64 -3.28 12.80
C SER A 94 -8.76 -4.72 13.30
N ASP A 95 -8.66 -4.93 14.61
CA ASP A 95 -8.84 -6.25 15.22
C ASP A 95 -10.21 -6.87 14.88
N GLU A 96 -11.26 -6.06 14.77
CA GLU A 96 -12.59 -6.51 14.34
C GLU A 96 -12.55 -7.08 12.92
N MET A 97 -11.89 -6.40 11.98
CA MET A 97 -11.72 -6.88 10.61
C MET A 97 -10.89 -8.17 10.56
N LEU A 98 -9.81 -8.24 11.34
CA LEU A 98 -8.92 -9.40 11.41
C LEU A 98 -9.58 -10.63 12.04
N ASN A 99 -10.61 -10.44 12.86
CA ASN A 99 -11.45 -11.51 13.42
C ASN A 99 -12.75 -11.76 12.64
N GLY A 100 -13.01 -10.97 11.59
CA GLY A 100 -14.21 -11.05 10.76
C GLY A 100 -14.12 -12.09 9.61
N GLY A 101 -15.19 -12.13 8.80
CA GLY A 101 -15.34 -13.11 7.71
C GLY A 101 -14.30 -13.00 6.59
N TYR A 102 -13.65 -11.85 6.45
CA TYR A 102 -12.61 -11.61 5.43
C TYR A 102 -11.18 -11.71 5.94
N ARG A 103 -10.94 -12.20 7.17
CA ARG A 103 -9.62 -12.28 7.79
C ARG A 103 -8.50 -12.80 6.88
N LYS A 104 -8.76 -13.85 6.09
CA LYS A 104 -7.78 -14.45 5.18
C LYS A 104 -7.31 -13.45 4.10
N LYS A 105 -8.21 -12.59 3.63
CA LYS A 105 -7.90 -11.54 2.64
C LYS A 105 -7.02 -10.46 3.26
N TYR A 106 -7.31 -10.04 4.49
CA TYR A 106 -6.51 -9.02 5.19
C TYR A 106 -5.11 -9.51 5.50
N PHE A 107 -4.96 -10.72 6.07
CA PHE A 107 -3.64 -11.30 6.29
C PHE A 107 -2.85 -11.51 4.99
N ARG A 108 -3.53 -11.88 3.89
CA ARG A 108 -2.89 -11.96 2.57
C ARG A 108 -2.37 -10.61 2.11
N ALA A 109 -3.18 -9.55 2.24
CA ALA A 109 -2.77 -8.20 1.87
C ALA A 109 -1.60 -7.69 2.73
N ILE A 110 -1.64 -7.89 4.06
CA ILE A 110 -0.52 -7.57 4.96
C ILE A 110 0.76 -8.26 4.48
N SER A 111 0.70 -9.56 4.20
CA SER A 111 1.88 -10.33 3.74
C SER A 111 2.44 -9.80 2.42
N ARG A 112 1.57 -9.42 1.48
CA ARG A 112 1.96 -8.89 0.17
C ARG A 112 2.59 -7.51 0.28
N LEU A 113 1.93 -6.58 0.95
CA LEU A 113 2.45 -5.24 1.20
C LEU A 113 3.78 -5.29 1.96
N THR A 114 3.90 -6.19 2.94
CA THR A 114 5.15 -6.40 3.68
C THR A 114 6.28 -6.91 2.78
N ALA A 115 5.99 -7.76 1.79
CA ALA A 115 6.99 -8.22 0.83
C ALA A 115 7.46 -7.07 -0.06
N LEU A 116 6.51 -6.34 -0.68
CA LEU A 116 6.81 -5.20 -1.55
C LEU A 116 7.55 -4.08 -0.81
N ALA A 117 7.30 -3.90 0.49
CA ALA A 117 8.04 -2.97 1.34
C ALA A 117 9.49 -3.36 1.60
N ARG A 118 9.78 -4.67 1.61
CA ARG A 118 11.17 -5.13 1.71
C ARG A 118 11.91 -4.92 0.39
N ASP A 119 11.23 -5.09 -0.73
CA ASP A 119 11.80 -4.84 -2.06
C ASP A 119 12.10 -3.35 -2.27
N ALA A 120 11.26 -2.47 -1.70
CA ALA A 120 11.46 -1.02 -1.73
C ALA A 120 12.67 -0.52 -0.93
N LYS A 121 13.30 -1.34 -0.07
CA LYS A 121 14.47 -0.92 0.73
C LYS A 121 15.63 -0.38 -0.12
N GLY A 122 15.80 -0.92 -1.33
CA GLY A 122 16.83 -0.47 -2.28
C GLY A 122 16.59 0.93 -2.86
N LEU A 123 15.36 1.46 -2.75
CA LEU A 123 14.99 2.79 -3.26
C LEU A 123 15.37 3.92 -2.30
N VAL A 124 15.43 3.64 -0.99
CA VAL A 124 15.79 4.66 0.03
C VAL A 124 17.30 4.77 0.22
N ALA A 125 18.05 3.75 -0.16
CA ALA A 125 19.51 3.69 -0.01
C ALA A 125 20.29 4.39 -1.14
N GLN A 126 19.59 4.96 -2.14
CA GLN A 126 20.16 5.67 -3.28
C GLN A 126 20.05 7.18 -3.13
#